data_AF-A0A9Q3YZZ2-F1
#
_entry.id   AF-A0A9Q3YZZ2-F1
#
_cell.length_a   1.000
_cell.length_b   1.000
_cell.length_c   1.000
_cell.angle_alpha   90.00
_cell.angle_beta   90.00
_cell.angle_gamma   90.00
#
_symmetry.space_group_name_H-M   'P 1'
#
loop_
_entity.id
_entity.type
_entity.pdbx_description
1 polymer ?
#
loop_
_entity_poly.entity_id
_entity_poly.type
_entity_poly.pdbx_seq_one_letter_code
_entity_poly.pdbx_strand_id
1 'polypeptide(L)'
;MFVVKYLDVQKKIVPELLDILNKRYNILTNIYYNQPIGRRMLASQLGMGERIVRNEIDFFKKQGLIEINADGMKVNYEGKQTLDSLKMFIHDLRGLSEMEEFLRENLNLKHVLVVPGDVDENELVLEEIGKSAANYLKSILKDKNIIALTGGTSVKRLVDNMPKLNEYKNLLVLPARGGIGRNVEIQSNTLVAKLAEKLSADYRMLQLIDNVDYAEIYGILNEESIKEVVEKIHKADILIYGIGKADEMARKRGLKEKEILRLKKKGAVGEAFGCYFNDNGKIVFSTPTAGIKGEDAKKIDKLIAIAGGKTKAQAILGVQRYNQKNILITDEGAAKEIINIIKKEHNTTESFN
;
A
#
# COMPACT_ATOMS: atom_id res chain seq x y z
N MET A 1 -12.65 13.87 19.37
CA MET A 1 -14.11 14.10 19.54
C MET A 1 -14.51 15.58 19.41
N PHE A 2 -13.80 16.55 20.00
CA PHE A 2 -14.14 17.97 19.87
C PHE A 2 -13.93 18.55 18.45
N VAL A 3 -12.83 18.20 17.76
CA VAL A 3 -12.50 18.74 16.43
C VAL A 3 -13.51 18.30 15.34
N VAL A 4 -13.90 17.02 15.34
CA VAL A 4 -14.86 16.45 14.36
C VAL A 4 -16.23 17.15 14.42
N LYS A 5 -16.71 17.47 15.62
CA LYS A 5 -18.02 18.13 15.78
C LYS A 5 -18.06 19.54 15.17
N TYR A 6 -16.94 20.27 15.19
CA TYR A 6 -16.85 21.60 14.56
C TYR A 6 -16.67 21.50 13.04
N LEU A 7 -16.03 20.45 12.53
CA LEU A 7 -15.90 20.21 11.09
C LEU A 7 -17.27 20.02 10.40
N ASP A 8 -18.19 19.27 11.01
CA ASP A 8 -19.54 19.08 10.47
C ASP A 8 -20.36 20.38 10.45
N VAL A 9 -20.14 21.25 11.45
CA VAL A 9 -20.76 22.58 11.49
C VAL A 9 -20.13 23.48 10.42
N GLN A 10 -18.80 23.47 10.27
CA GLN A 10 -18.10 24.24 9.24
C GLN A 10 -18.53 23.82 7.82
N LYS A 11 -18.70 22.52 7.55
CA LYS A 11 -19.23 22.02 6.26
C LYS A 11 -20.60 22.57 5.93
N LYS A 12 -21.45 22.82 6.94
CA LYS A 12 -22.80 23.36 6.76
C LYS A 12 -22.81 24.88 6.56
N ILE A 13 -21.82 25.59 7.10
CA ILE A 13 -21.79 27.05 7.12
C ILE A 13 -20.87 27.65 6.04
N VAL A 14 -19.72 27.01 5.75
CA VAL A 14 -18.73 27.51 4.78
C VAL A 14 -18.12 26.35 3.95
N PRO A 15 -18.93 25.64 3.14
CA PRO A 15 -18.44 24.52 2.32
C PRO A 15 -17.34 24.93 1.34
N GLU A 16 -17.40 26.14 0.79
CA GLU A 16 -16.46 26.63 -0.23
C GLU A 16 -15.02 26.75 0.30
N LEU A 17 -14.86 27.08 1.58
CA LEU A 17 -13.54 27.15 2.22
C LEU A 17 -12.86 25.78 2.23
N LEU A 18 -13.63 24.72 2.46
CA LEU A 18 -13.13 23.35 2.53
C LEU A 18 -12.76 22.82 1.14
N ASP A 19 -13.51 23.19 0.11
CA ASP A 19 -13.19 22.88 -1.27
C ASP A 19 -11.88 23.56 -1.71
N ILE A 20 -11.73 24.85 -1.37
CA ILE A 20 -10.49 25.61 -1.64
C ILE A 20 -9.30 24.98 -0.89
N LEU A 21 -9.49 24.59 0.37
CA LEU A 21 -8.44 23.96 1.17
C LEU A 21 -8.01 22.63 0.55
N ASN A 22 -8.96 21.74 0.20
CA ASN A 22 -8.68 20.47 -0.45
C ASN A 22 -7.93 20.66 -1.77
N LYS A 23 -8.39 21.60 -2.60
CA LYS A 23 -7.74 21.95 -3.87
C LYS A 23 -6.30 22.39 -3.65
N ARG A 24 -6.06 23.33 -2.73
CA ARG A 24 -4.71 23.85 -2.47
C ARG A 24 -3.79 22.81 -1.86
N TYR A 25 -4.30 22.01 -0.93
CA TYR A 25 -3.56 20.88 -0.36
C TYR A 25 -3.12 19.90 -1.46
N ASN A 26 -4.02 19.55 -2.39
CA ASN A 26 -3.70 18.67 -3.51
C ASN A 26 -2.61 19.27 -4.42
N ILE A 27 -2.73 20.54 -4.80
CA ILE A 27 -1.73 21.19 -5.67
C ILE A 27 -0.36 21.23 -4.98
N LEU A 28 -0.30 21.67 -3.72
CA LEU A 28 0.97 21.78 -2.98
C LEU A 28 1.61 20.41 -2.76
N THR A 29 0.80 19.37 -2.51
CA THR A 29 1.26 17.97 -2.42
C THR A 29 1.86 17.48 -3.74
N ASN A 30 1.22 17.79 -4.87
CA ASN A 30 1.75 17.44 -6.20
C ASN A 30 3.07 18.16 -6.51
N ILE A 31 3.22 19.42 -6.08
CA ILE A 31 4.51 20.12 -6.17
C ILE A 31 5.56 19.39 -5.32
N TYR A 32 5.25 19.08 -4.05
CA TYR A 32 6.19 18.44 -3.12
C TYR A 32 6.76 17.12 -3.66
N TYR A 33 5.92 16.27 -4.24
CA TYR A 33 6.35 14.95 -4.70
C TYR A 33 7.02 14.94 -6.07
N ASN A 34 6.69 15.88 -6.96
CA ASN A 34 7.26 15.96 -8.30
C ASN A 34 8.34 17.03 -8.43
N GLN A 35 8.74 17.67 -7.34
CA GLN A 35 9.71 18.75 -7.38
C GLN A 35 11.09 18.29 -7.87
N PRO A 36 11.78 19.09 -8.70
CA PRO A 36 11.28 20.31 -9.34
C PRO A 36 10.23 20.03 -10.44
N ILE A 37 9.10 20.74 -10.41
CA ILE A 37 8.03 20.59 -11.41
C ILE A 37 7.68 21.90 -12.11
N GLY A 38 7.51 21.85 -13.43
CA GLY A 38 7.01 22.97 -14.23
C GLY A 38 5.49 23.10 -14.21
N ARG A 39 4.97 24.33 -14.36
CA ARG A 39 3.52 24.63 -14.35
C ARG A 39 2.71 23.76 -15.31
N ARG A 40 3.18 23.57 -16.54
CA ARG A 40 2.46 22.80 -17.58
C ARG A 40 2.29 21.34 -17.18
N MET A 41 3.37 20.74 -16.67
CA MET A 41 3.35 19.36 -16.19
C MET A 41 2.40 19.22 -14.99
N LEU A 42 2.46 20.16 -14.04
CA LEU A 42 1.56 20.20 -12.89
C LEU A 42 0.08 20.30 -13.31
N ALA A 43 -0.23 21.18 -14.28
CA ALA A 43 -1.57 21.33 -14.82
C ALA A 43 -2.08 20.05 -15.49
N SER A 44 -1.23 19.38 -16.26
CA SER A 44 -1.55 18.10 -16.89
C SER A 44 -1.81 17.00 -15.86
N GLN A 45 -0.98 16.88 -14.82
CA GLN A 45 -1.13 15.86 -13.77
C GLN A 45 -2.41 16.06 -12.94
N LEU A 46 -2.78 17.31 -12.69
CA LEU A 46 -3.97 17.65 -11.90
C LEU A 46 -5.27 17.66 -12.71
N GLY A 47 -5.20 17.53 -14.05
CA GLY A 47 -6.36 17.72 -14.92
C GLY A 47 -6.96 19.14 -14.82
N MET A 48 -6.14 20.14 -14.46
CA MET A 48 -6.57 21.51 -14.22
C MET A 48 -6.12 22.45 -15.35
N GLY A 49 -6.91 23.48 -15.65
CA GLY A 49 -6.53 24.51 -16.61
C GLY A 49 -5.30 25.29 -16.17
N GLU A 50 -4.35 25.56 -17.08
CA GLU A 50 -3.09 26.25 -16.77
C GLU A 50 -3.29 27.60 -16.07
N ARG A 51 -4.35 28.34 -16.41
CA ARG A 51 -4.67 29.63 -15.78
C ARG A 51 -5.01 29.45 -14.29
N ILE A 52 -5.74 28.39 -13.94
CA ILE A 52 -6.10 28.07 -12.56
C ILE A 52 -4.82 27.72 -11.79
N VAL A 53 -4.00 26.83 -12.34
CA VAL A 53 -2.76 26.40 -11.71
C VAL A 53 -1.80 27.58 -11.52
N ARG A 54 -1.68 28.48 -12.52
CA ARG A 54 -0.90 29.72 -12.38
C ARG A 54 -1.36 30.56 -11.19
N ASN A 55 -2.66 30.77 -11.04
CA ASN A 55 -3.19 31.59 -9.93
C ASN A 55 -2.87 30.97 -8.56
N GLU A 56 -2.95 29.65 -8.43
CA GLU A 56 -2.62 28.97 -7.17
C GLU A 56 -1.11 28.96 -6.90
N ILE A 57 -0.27 28.83 -7.93
CA ILE A 57 1.19 28.99 -7.82
C ILE A 57 1.54 30.40 -7.34
N ASP A 58 0.92 31.43 -7.92
CA ASP A 58 1.14 32.82 -7.50
C ASP A 58 0.69 33.03 -6.04
N PHE A 59 -0.39 32.37 -5.61
CA PHE A 59 -0.81 32.35 -4.21
C PHE A 59 0.26 31.70 -3.32
N PHE A 60 0.71 30.48 -3.63
CA PHE A 60 1.71 29.78 -2.81
C PHE A 60 3.05 30.52 -2.72
N LYS A 61 3.48 31.13 -3.83
CA LYS A 61 4.68 31.96 -3.86
C LYS A 61 4.54 33.18 -2.94
N LYS A 62 3.39 33.87 -3.00
CA LYS A 62 3.10 35.02 -2.12
C LYS A 62 3.03 34.62 -0.63
N GLN A 63 2.56 33.41 -0.34
CA GLN A 63 2.53 32.87 1.02
C GLN A 63 3.87 32.25 1.46
N GLY A 64 4.92 32.30 0.63
CA GLY A 64 6.23 31.75 0.99
C GLY A 64 6.27 30.23 1.10
N LEU A 65 5.33 29.49 0.48
CA LEU A 65 5.27 28.02 0.59
C LEU A 65 6.06 27.29 -0.50
N ILE A 66 6.39 27.98 -1.60
CA ILE A 66 7.15 27.42 -2.73
C ILE A 66 8.21 28.40 -3.22
N GLU A 67 9.27 27.82 -3.79
CA GLU A 67 10.29 28.51 -4.57
C GLU A 67 10.13 28.16 -6.06
N ILE A 68 10.38 29.13 -6.93
CA ILE A 68 10.29 28.96 -8.39
C ILE A 68 11.62 29.31 -9.01
N ASN A 69 12.26 28.32 -9.61
CA ASN A 69 13.54 28.41 -10.29
C ASN A 69 13.40 28.01 -11.77
N ALA A 70 14.48 28.13 -12.54
CA ALA A 70 14.48 27.77 -13.97
C ALA A 70 14.20 26.27 -14.21
N ASP A 71 14.58 25.40 -13.27
CA ASP A 71 14.32 23.95 -13.31
C ASP A 71 12.89 23.58 -12.88
N GLY A 72 12.15 24.51 -12.26
CA GLY A 72 10.76 24.32 -11.84
C GLY A 72 10.47 24.83 -10.43
N MET A 73 9.34 24.37 -9.89
CA MET A 73 8.86 24.74 -8.56
C MET A 73 9.26 23.68 -7.53
N LYS A 74 9.66 24.13 -6.35
CA LYS A 74 9.97 23.30 -5.19
C LYS A 74 9.19 23.80 -3.97
N VAL A 75 8.69 22.89 -3.15
CA VAL A 75 8.15 23.22 -1.83
C VAL A 75 9.31 23.45 -0.89
N ASN A 76 9.34 24.61 -0.24
CA ASN A 76 10.39 24.95 0.72
C ASN A 76 10.07 24.38 2.11
N TYR A 77 10.89 24.70 3.11
CA TYR A 77 10.73 24.17 4.46
C TYR A 77 9.38 24.54 5.10
N GLU A 78 8.96 25.79 4.97
CA GLU A 78 7.69 26.28 5.52
C GLU A 78 6.48 25.64 4.82
N GLY A 79 6.53 25.50 3.49
CA GLY A 79 5.54 24.77 2.71
C GLY A 79 5.40 23.31 3.15
N LYS A 80 6.53 22.65 3.43
CA LYS A 80 6.54 21.28 3.94
C LYS A 80 5.92 21.17 5.33
N GLN A 81 6.29 22.07 6.26
CA GLN A 81 5.69 22.09 7.61
C GLN A 81 4.18 22.34 7.56
N THR A 82 3.74 23.23 6.66
CA THR A 82 2.32 23.50 6.43
C THR A 82 1.58 22.28 5.92
N LEU A 83 2.13 21.59 4.92
CA LEU A 83 1.58 20.31 4.42
C LEU A 83 1.47 19.28 5.55
N ASP A 84 2.55 19.04 6.29
CA ASP A 84 2.57 18.05 7.36
C ASP A 84 1.58 18.41 8.49
N SER A 85 1.39 19.70 8.80
CA SER A 85 0.40 20.17 9.79
C SER A 85 -1.05 20.01 9.33
N LEU A 86 -1.31 20.12 8.02
CA LEU A 86 -2.65 19.95 7.45
C LEU A 86 -3.07 18.48 7.29
N LYS A 87 -2.12 17.52 7.34
CA LYS A 87 -2.41 16.10 7.09
C LYS A 87 -3.52 15.54 7.99
N MET A 88 -3.38 15.72 9.31
CA MET A 88 -4.40 15.23 10.26
C MET A 88 -5.75 15.93 10.07
N PHE A 89 -5.73 17.23 9.78
CA PHE A 89 -6.96 17.98 9.53
C PHE A 89 -7.68 17.49 8.26
N ILE A 90 -6.96 17.24 7.17
CA ILE A 90 -7.52 16.68 5.93
C ILE A 90 -8.07 15.26 6.15
N HIS A 91 -7.37 14.47 6.96
CA HIS A 91 -7.80 13.11 7.34
C HIS A 91 -9.14 13.14 8.07
N ASP A 92 -9.28 13.98 9.11
CA ASP A 92 -10.54 14.18 9.82
C ASP A 92 -11.63 14.80 8.93
N LEU A 93 -11.27 15.82 8.14
CA LEU A 93 -12.20 16.52 7.25
C LEU A 93 -12.86 15.57 6.25
N ARG A 94 -12.11 14.58 5.74
CA ARG A 94 -12.59 13.58 4.77
C ARG A 94 -13.27 12.39 5.43
N GLY A 95 -13.34 12.34 6.76
CA GLY A 95 -13.95 11.25 7.51
C GLY A 95 -13.18 9.94 7.38
N LEU A 96 -11.85 10.00 7.23
CA LEU A 96 -11.04 8.82 7.02
C LEU A 96 -10.96 7.96 8.28
N SER A 97 -10.97 8.58 9.47
CA SER A 97 -11.05 7.89 10.76
C SER A 97 -12.29 6.98 10.86
N GLU A 98 -13.45 7.47 10.43
CA GLU A 98 -14.70 6.70 10.42
C GLU A 98 -14.64 5.54 9.43
N MET A 99 -13.98 5.74 8.29
CA MET A 99 -13.75 4.68 7.30
C MET A 99 -12.80 3.61 7.81
N GLU A 100 -11.69 4.02 8.45
CA GLU A 100 -10.74 3.12 9.10
C GLU A 100 -11.45 2.24 10.13
N GLU A 101 -12.27 2.83 10.99
CA GLU A 101 -13.00 2.12 12.02
C GLU A 101 -14.05 1.16 11.43
N PHE A 102 -14.85 1.63 10.46
CA PHE A 102 -15.83 0.78 9.78
C PHE A 102 -15.15 -0.44 9.14
N LEU A 103 -14.04 -0.25 8.43
CA LEU A 103 -13.31 -1.35 7.79
C LEU A 103 -12.68 -2.29 8.82
N ARG A 104 -12.11 -1.73 9.90
CA ARG A 104 -11.51 -2.51 10.99
C ARG A 104 -12.53 -3.45 11.61
N GLU A 105 -13.72 -2.95 11.92
CA GLU A 105 -14.79 -3.73 12.56
C GLU A 105 -15.40 -4.76 11.60
N ASN A 106 -15.82 -4.34 10.40
CA ASN A 106 -16.54 -5.22 9.47
C ASN A 106 -15.66 -6.30 8.84
N LEU A 107 -14.34 -6.09 8.78
CA LEU A 107 -13.37 -7.06 8.27
C LEU A 107 -12.57 -7.75 9.38
N ASN A 108 -12.85 -7.40 10.64
CA ASN A 108 -12.13 -7.87 11.83
C ASN A 108 -10.60 -7.77 11.68
N LEU A 109 -10.13 -6.60 11.24
CA LEU A 109 -8.72 -6.32 11.02
C LEU A 109 -8.09 -5.79 12.30
N LYS A 110 -6.78 -6.03 12.45
CA LYS A 110 -6.01 -5.53 13.59
C LYS A 110 -5.85 -4.02 13.53
N HIS A 111 -5.68 -3.47 12.34
CA HIS A 111 -5.53 -2.03 12.12
C HIS A 111 -5.83 -1.65 10.66
N VAL A 112 -6.30 -0.43 10.44
CA VAL A 112 -6.54 0.13 9.12
C VAL A 112 -6.02 1.56 9.11
N LEU A 113 -5.29 1.92 8.05
CA LEU A 113 -4.85 3.29 7.76
C LEU A 113 -5.31 3.67 6.36
N VAL A 114 -6.04 4.76 6.25
CA VAL A 114 -6.57 5.30 4.99
C VAL A 114 -5.90 6.65 4.72
N VAL A 115 -5.24 6.76 3.57
CA VAL A 115 -4.70 8.05 3.09
C VAL A 115 -5.71 8.75 2.17
N PRO A 116 -5.76 10.08 2.15
CA PRO A 116 -6.67 10.80 1.28
C PRO A 116 -6.32 10.64 -0.21
N GLY A 117 -7.35 10.52 -1.06
CA GLY A 117 -7.22 10.40 -2.52
C GLY A 117 -7.52 9.00 -3.07
N ASP A 118 -7.29 8.81 -4.37
CA ASP A 118 -7.44 7.53 -5.07
C ASP A 118 -6.22 7.29 -5.98
N VAL A 119 -5.60 6.12 -5.86
CA VAL A 119 -4.43 5.75 -6.69
C VAL A 119 -4.81 5.64 -8.16
N ASP A 120 -6.06 5.31 -8.49
CA ASP A 120 -6.52 5.23 -9.88
C ASP A 120 -6.69 6.63 -10.51
N GLU A 121 -6.82 7.68 -9.70
CA GLU A 121 -6.91 9.07 -10.16
C GLU A 121 -5.54 9.78 -10.11
N ASN A 122 -4.72 9.50 -9.10
CA ASN A 122 -3.40 10.11 -8.91
C ASN A 122 -2.40 9.10 -8.33
N GLU A 123 -1.38 8.72 -9.10
CA GLU A 123 -0.35 7.76 -8.67
C GLU A 123 0.43 8.22 -7.42
N LEU A 124 0.51 9.53 -7.15
CA LEU A 124 1.18 10.06 -5.95
C LEU A 124 0.50 9.62 -4.65
N VAL A 125 -0.78 9.25 -4.71
CA VAL A 125 -1.49 8.67 -3.56
C VAL A 125 -0.79 7.38 -3.11
N LEU A 126 -0.20 6.61 -4.03
CA LEU A 126 0.58 5.42 -3.68
C LEU A 126 1.89 5.76 -2.94
N GLU A 127 2.46 6.94 -3.18
CA GLU A 127 3.61 7.47 -2.43
C GLU A 127 3.21 7.82 -0.99
N GLU A 128 2.04 8.44 -0.79
CA GLU A 128 1.48 8.70 0.55
C GLU A 128 1.12 7.40 1.29
N ILE A 129 0.54 6.39 0.60
CA ILE A 129 0.37 5.04 1.14
C ILE A 129 1.73 4.49 1.61
N GLY A 130 2.77 4.59 0.78
CA GLY A 130 4.13 4.15 1.11
C GLY A 130 4.71 4.84 2.34
N LYS A 131 4.56 6.17 2.44
CA LYS A 131 4.97 6.97 3.61
C LYS A 131 4.21 6.57 4.87
N SER A 132 2.90 6.41 4.78
CA SER A 132 2.07 5.92 5.90
C SER A 132 2.50 4.52 6.35
N ALA A 133 2.78 3.64 5.41
CA ALA A 133 3.23 2.28 5.67
C ALA A 133 4.63 2.21 6.29
N ALA A 134 5.57 3.06 5.86
CA ALA A 134 6.88 3.20 6.47
C ALA A 134 6.79 3.70 7.93
N ASN A 135 5.95 4.72 8.18
CA ASN A 135 5.71 5.23 9.53
C ASN A 135 5.06 4.19 10.44
N TYR A 136 4.11 3.42 9.92
CA TYR A 136 3.48 2.33 10.66
C TYR A 136 4.48 1.20 10.96
N LEU A 137 5.29 0.78 9.98
CA LEU A 137 6.35 -0.20 10.23
C LEU A 137 7.30 0.31 11.33
N LYS A 138 7.77 1.56 11.23
CA LYS A 138 8.62 2.18 12.23
C LYS A 138 8.02 2.10 13.64
N SER A 139 6.73 2.37 13.80
CA SER A 139 6.10 2.43 15.12
C SER A 139 5.94 1.06 15.81
N ILE A 140 6.04 -0.04 15.05
CA ILE A 140 5.86 -1.40 15.57
C ILE A 140 7.14 -2.23 15.63
N LEU A 141 8.25 -1.71 15.09
CA LEU A 141 9.54 -2.39 15.09
C LEU A 141 10.04 -2.64 16.52
N LYS A 142 10.66 -3.80 16.71
CA LYS A 142 11.29 -4.21 17.96
C LYS A 142 12.60 -4.93 17.66
N ASP A 143 13.50 -4.95 18.62
CA ASP A 143 14.71 -5.78 18.57
C ASP A 143 14.38 -7.22 18.17
N LYS A 144 15.27 -7.83 17.39
CA LYS A 144 15.19 -9.22 16.93
C LYS A 144 14.01 -9.52 15.98
N ASN A 145 13.29 -8.52 15.48
CA ASN A 145 12.23 -8.78 14.51
C ASN A 145 12.77 -9.38 13.21
N ILE A 146 12.09 -10.43 12.74
CA ILE A 146 12.26 -11.02 11.40
C ILE A 146 11.17 -10.44 10.49
N ILE A 147 11.59 -9.69 9.48
CA ILE A 147 10.73 -8.96 8.55
C ILE A 147 10.81 -9.66 7.19
N ALA A 148 9.71 -10.25 6.75
CA ALA A 148 9.56 -10.77 5.40
C ALA A 148 8.83 -9.77 4.52
N LEU A 149 9.30 -9.53 3.28
CA LEU A 149 8.60 -8.68 2.32
C LEU A 149 8.52 -9.28 0.91
N THR A 150 7.41 -9.02 0.23
CA THR A 150 7.26 -9.35 -1.19
C THR A 150 7.94 -8.32 -2.07
N GLY A 151 7.96 -8.58 -3.39
CA GLY A 151 8.21 -7.54 -4.38
C GLY A 151 6.98 -6.65 -4.62
N GLY A 152 7.06 -5.82 -5.64
CA GLY A 152 5.95 -5.01 -6.15
C GLY A 152 6.07 -3.51 -5.88
N THR A 153 5.26 -2.73 -6.58
CA THR A 153 5.29 -1.26 -6.55
C THR A 153 4.87 -0.71 -5.18
N SER A 154 3.80 -1.24 -4.59
CA SER A 154 3.32 -0.79 -3.27
C SER A 154 4.35 -1.02 -2.15
N VAL A 155 5.00 -2.19 -2.14
CA VAL A 155 6.06 -2.49 -1.15
C VAL A 155 7.29 -1.63 -1.38
N LYS A 156 7.67 -1.39 -2.65
CA LYS A 156 8.77 -0.47 -2.99
C LYS A 156 8.54 0.93 -2.40
N ARG A 157 7.31 1.45 -2.45
CA ARG A 157 6.98 2.78 -1.93
C ARG A 157 7.16 2.88 -0.41
N LEU A 158 6.85 1.82 0.35
CA LEU A 158 7.23 1.73 1.76
C LEU A 158 8.74 1.78 1.93
N VAL A 159 9.47 0.93 1.21
CA VAL A 159 10.93 0.82 1.35
C VAL A 159 11.62 2.14 1.01
N ASP A 160 11.21 2.81 -0.06
CA ASP A 160 11.75 4.11 -0.47
C ASP A 160 11.53 5.18 0.61
N ASN A 161 10.35 5.17 1.27
CA ASN A 161 10.00 6.13 2.33
C ASN A 161 10.53 5.78 3.72
N MET A 162 11.06 4.58 3.93
CA MET A 162 11.57 4.18 5.24
C MET A 162 12.80 5.03 5.61
N PRO A 163 12.82 5.72 6.76
CA PRO A 163 13.99 6.51 7.18
C PRO A 163 15.15 5.59 7.52
N LYS A 164 16.37 6.15 7.54
CA LYS A 164 17.52 5.45 8.12
C LYS A 164 17.34 5.36 9.63
N LEU A 165 17.35 4.13 10.15
CA LEU A 165 17.21 3.78 11.57
C LEU A 165 18.38 2.90 11.99
N ASN A 166 18.80 3.07 13.23
CA ASN A 166 19.98 2.45 13.82
C ASN A 166 19.77 2.16 15.32
N GLU A 167 18.51 2.20 15.77
CA GLU A 167 18.11 2.01 17.18
C GLU A 167 17.76 0.56 17.54
N TYR A 168 17.44 -0.28 16.55
CA TYR A 168 17.04 -1.68 16.76
C TYR A 168 18.21 -2.65 16.59
N LYS A 169 18.27 -3.65 17.45
CA LYS A 169 19.34 -4.68 17.42
C LYS A 169 18.83 -5.97 16.79
N ASN A 170 19.72 -6.61 16.02
CA ASN A 170 19.52 -7.95 15.45
C ASN A 170 18.24 -8.07 14.59
N LEU A 171 17.87 -7.02 13.88
CA LEU A 171 16.82 -7.12 12.86
C LEU A 171 17.29 -8.00 11.71
N LEU A 172 16.39 -8.81 11.17
CA LEU A 172 16.64 -9.64 9.99
C LEU A 172 15.58 -9.38 8.93
N VAL A 173 16.00 -9.00 7.72
CA VAL A 173 15.11 -8.76 6.58
C VAL A 173 15.25 -9.88 5.56
N LEU A 174 14.12 -10.44 5.12
CA LEU A 174 14.07 -11.61 4.24
C LEU A 174 13.07 -11.41 3.10
N PRO A 175 13.30 -11.98 1.92
CA PRO A 175 12.26 -12.04 0.90
C PRO A 175 11.17 -13.01 1.37
N ALA A 176 9.91 -12.62 1.27
CA ALA A 176 8.79 -13.50 1.55
C ALA A 176 8.74 -14.68 0.56
N ARG A 177 9.18 -14.44 -0.69
CA ARG A 177 9.12 -15.37 -1.83
C ARG A 177 10.22 -15.07 -2.84
N GLY A 178 10.42 -16.02 -3.77
CA GLY A 178 11.34 -15.88 -4.89
C GLY A 178 11.01 -14.71 -5.83
N GLY A 179 11.92 -14.42 -6.75
CA GLY A 179 11.78 -13.33 -7.72
C GLY A 179 10.67 -13.60 -8.75
N ILE A 180 9.96 -12.54 -9.16
CA ILE A 180 8.90 -12.60 -10.19
C ILE A 180 9.13 -11.49 -11.22
N GLY A 181 9.13 -11.86 -12.50
CA GLY A 181 9.27 -10.92 -13.61
C GLY A 181 10.68 -10.34 -13.75
N ARG A 182 10.82 -9.39 -14.68
CA ARG A 182 12.14 -8.88 -15.13
C ARG A 182 12.51 -7.50 -14.57
N ASN A 183 11.59 -6.82 -13.88
CA ASN A 183 11.87 -5.48 -13.33
C ASN A 183 12.58 -5.60 -11.98
N VAL A 184 13.91 -5.44 -12.01
CA VAL A 184 14.82 -5.57 -10.87
C VAL A 184 14.44 -4.65 -9.71
N GLU A 185 13.94 -3.44 -9.98
CA GLU A 185 13.63 -2.43 -8.96
C GLU A 185 12.47 -2.81 -8.02
N ILE A 186 11.61 -3.72 -8.45
CA ILE A 186 10.47 -4.21 -7.68
C ILE A 186 10.62 -5.68 -7.27
N GLN A 187 11.81 -6.29 -7.45
CA GLN A 187 12.06 -7.65 -6.99
C GLN A 187 12.24 -7.69 -5.47
N SER A 188 11.77 -8.78 -4.84
CA SER A 188 11.83 -8.96 -3.38
C SER A 188 13.25 -8.83 -2.85
N ASN A 189 14.24 -9.51 -3.45
CA ASN A 189 15.65 -9.43 -3.03
C ASN A 189 16.21 -7.99 -3.07
N THR A 190 15.87 -7.21 -4.10
CA THR A 190 16.28 -5.81 -4.22
C THR A 190 15.67 -4.96 -3.10
N LEU A 191 14.38 -5.14 -2.84
CA LEU A 191 13.69 -4.40 -1.78
C LEU A 191 14.18 -4.81 -0.38
N VAL A 192 14.50 -6.09 -0.18
CA VAL A 192 15.12 -6.61 1.05
C VAL A 192 16.44 -5.92 1.34
N ALA A 193 17.35 -5.85 0.37
CA ALA A 193 18.64 -5.21 0.55
C ALA A 193 18.47 -3.70 0.88
N LYS A 194 17.60 -2.99 0.16
CA LYS A 194 17.32 -1.57 0.40
C LYS A 194 16.70 -1.31 1.79
N LEU A 195 15.74 -2.14 2.21
CA LEU A 195 15.13 -2.01 3.52
C LEU A 195 16.14 -2.33 4.62
N ALA A 196 16.96 -3.37 4.45
CA ALA A 196 17.99 -3.74 5.41
C ALA A 196 19.02 -2.63 5.60
N GLU A 197 19.47 -1.98 4.51
CA GLU A 197 20.34 -0.80 4.58
C GLU A 197 19.71 0.33 5.40
N LYS A 198 18.43 0.63 5.14
CA LYS A 198 17.71 1.68 5.89
C LYS A 198 17.50 1.31 7.36
N LEU A 199 17.38 0.04 7.70
CA LEU A 199 17.17 -0.40 9.08
C LEU A 199 18.47 -0.76 9.82
N SER A 200 19.63 -0.63 9.18
CA SER A 200 20.90 -1.16 9.69
C SER A 200 20.79 -2.64 10.11
N ALA A 201 20.03 -3.42 9.34
CA ALA A 201 19.63 -4.78 9.66
C ALA A 201 20.44 -5.82 8.86
N ASP A 202 20.52 -7.04 9.38
CA ASP A 202 20.99 -8.17 8.58
C ASP A 202 19.93 -8.55 7.54
N TYR A 203 20.37 -9.18 6.45
CA TYR A 203 19.45 -9.76 5.48
C TYR A 203 19.98 -11.06 4.86
N ARG A 204 19.08 -11.85 4.27
CA ARG A 204 19.42 -13.00 3.43
C ARG A 204 18.60 -12.92 2.15
N MET A 205 19.16 -13.43 1.05
CA MET A 205 18.47 -13.50 -0.24
C MET A 205 17.93 -14.90 -0.47
N LEU A 206 16.83 -14.99 -1.21
CA LEU A 206 16.31 -16.24 -1.74
C LEU A 206 16.58 -16.24 -3.24
N GLN A 207 17.63 -16.94 -3.66
CA GLN A 207 18.10 -17.02 -5.05
C GLN A 207 17.26 -18.01 -5.87
N LEU A 208 15.95 -17.91 -5.77
CA LEU A 208 15.00 -18.75 -6.48
C LEU A 208 14.00 -17.91 -7.27
N ILE A 209 13.61 -18.46 -8.42
CA ILE A 209 12.49 -17.95 -9.21
C ILE A 209 11.21 -18.49 -8.57
N ASP A 210 10.20 -17.64 -8.41
CA ASP A 210 8.87 -18.08 -7.95
C ASP A 210 8.09 -18.70 -9.13
N ASN A 211 7.14 -19.59 -8.86
CA ASN A 211 6.34 -20.28 -9.90
C ASN A 211 7.12 -21.28 -10.79
N VAL A 212 8.15 -21.92 -10.22
CA VAL A 212 8.84 -23.08 -10.80
C VAL A 212 8.06 -24.35 -10.43
N ASP A 213 8.11 -25.41 -11.23
CA ASP A 213 7.36 -26.64 -10.93
C ASP A 213 7.81 -27.25 -9.58
N TYR A 214 6.88 -27.87 -8.84
CA TYR A 214 7.16 -28.46 -7.54
C TYR A 214 8.30 -29.50 -7.61
N ALA A 215 8.33 -30.31 -8.66
CA ALA A 215 9.37 -31.32 -8.86
C ALA A 215 10.79 -30.70 -8.95
N GLU A 216 10.90 -29.52 -9.56
CA GLU A 216 12.17 -28.78 -9.69
C GLU A 216 12.52 -28.04 -8.39
N ILE A 217 11.53 -27.56 -7.65
CA ILE A 217 11.74 -26.88 -6.35
C ILE A 217 12.25 -27.86 -5.27
N TYR A 218 11.76 -29.09 -5.22
CA TYR A 218 12.12 -30.05 -4.15
C TYR A 218 13.61 -30.40 -4.11
N GLY A 219 14.25 -30.58 -5.28
CA GLY A 219 15.69 -30.86 -5.33
C GLY A 219 16.52 -29.71 -4.78
N ILE A 220 16.11 -28.48 -5.10
CA ILE A 220 16.81 -27.26 -4.70
C ILE A 220 16.57 -26.91 -3.22
N LEU A 221 15.39 -27.23 -2.67
CA LEU A 221 15.08 -27.03 -1.25
C LEU A 221 15.94 -27.87 -0.30
N ASN A 222 16.57 -28.95 -0.79
CA ASN A 222 17.46 -29.78 0.01
C ASN A 222 18.87 -29.20 0.16
N GLU A 223 19.23 -28.18 -0.63
CA GLU A 223 20.48 -27.43 -0.44
C GLU A 223 20.43 -26.68 0.89
N GLU A 224 21.41 -26.94 1.76
CA GLU A 224 21.44 -26.46 3.15
C GLU A 224 21.31 -24.94 3.24
N SER A 225 21.98 -24.21 2.32
CA SER A 225 21.93 -22.75 2.23
C SER A 225 20.53 -22.20 1.94
N ILE A 226 19.73 -22.92 1.15
CA ILE A 226 18.36 -22.52 0.78
C ILE A 226 17.41 -22.89 1.90
N LYS A 227 17.56 -24.09 2.44
CA LYS A 227 16.78 -24.59 3.56
C LYS A 227 16.85 -23.65 4.77
N GLU A 228 18.05 -23.19 5.13
CA GLU A 228 18.24 -22.25 6.24
C GLU A 228 17.46 -20.94 6.05
N VAL A 229 17.50 -20.38 4.84
CA VAL A 229 16.76 -19.15 4.51
C VAL A 229 15.26 -19.37 4.57
N VAL A 230 14.77 -20.48 4.02
CA VAL A 230 13.34 -20.84 4.02
C VAL A 230 12.83 -21.05 5.45
N GLU A 231 13.59 -21.74 6.30
CA GLU A 231 13.25 -21.92 7.72
C GLU A 231 13.15 -20.58 8.48
N LYS A 232 14.02 -19.62 8.16
CA LYS A 232 13.95 -18.25 8.72
C LYS A 232 12.75 -17.47 8.19
N ILE A 233 12.41 -17.61 6.91
CA ILE A 233 11.22 -17.00 6.31
C ILE A 233 9.94 -17.46 7.03
N HIS A 234 9.84 -18.74 7.38
CA HIS A 234 8.69 -19.27 8.11
C HIS A 234 8.59 -18.82 9.57
N LYS A 235 9.64 -18.20 10.12
CA LYS A 235 9.67 -17.59 11.46
C LYS A 235 9.46 -16.08 11.45
N ALA A 236 9.03 -15.51 10.32
CA ALA A 236 8.81 -14.06 10.21
C ALA A 236 7.79 -13.56 11.23
N ASP A 237 8.13 -12.47 11.92
CA ASP A 237 7.23 -11.75 12.84
C ASP A 237 6.29 -10.79 12.08
N ILE A 238 6.80 -10.26 10.96
CA ILE A 238 6.15 -9.24 10.13
C ILE A 238 6.22 -9.70 8.67
N LEU A 239 5.07 -9.71 7.99
CA LEU A 239 4.99 -9.89 6.53
C LEU A 239 4.46 -8.61 5.89
N ILE A 240 5.24 -8.03 4.98
CA ILE A 240 4.87 -6.86 4.18
C ILE A 240 4.56 -7.31 2.76
N TYR A 241 3.37 -7.00 2.26
CA TYR A 241 2.95 -7.46 0.93
C TYR A 241 2.02 -6.48 0.22
N GLY A 242 2.05 -6.55 -1.12
CA GLY A 242 1.07 -5.88 -1.97
C GLY A 242 -0.10 -6.79 -2.35
N ILE A 243 -1.19 -6.17 -2.82
CA ILE A 243 -2.36 -6.89 -3.37
C ILE A 243 -2.57 -6.49 -4.83
N GLY A 244 -2.75 -7.50 -5.69
CA GLY A 244 -3.09 -7.32 -7.10
C GLY A 244 -4.42 -7.98 -7.47
N LYS A 245 -5.01 -7.56 -8.59
CA LYS A 245 -6.16 -8.27 -9.16
C LYS A 245 -5.73 -9.66 -9.63
N ALA A 246 -6.57 -10.66 -9.41
CA ALA A 246 -6.22 -12.05 -9.68
C ALA A 246 -5.81 -12.29 -11.14
N ASP A 247 -6.54 -11.73 -12.10
CA ASP A 247 -6.27 -11.88 -13.53
C ASP A 247 -4.96 -11.18 -13.96
N GLU A 248 -4.75 -9.93 -13.53
CA GLU A 248 -3.53 -9.18 -13.78
C GLU A 248 -2.30 -9.93 -13.23
N MET A 249 -2.39 -10.45 -12.01
CA MET A 249 -1.29 -11.16 -11.36
C MET A 249 -1.04 -12.53 -11.96
N ALA A 250 -2.07 -13.25 -12.38
CA ALA A 250 -1.92 -14.50 -13.11
C ALA A 250 -1.16 -14.31 -14.43
N ARG A 251 -1.50 -13.27 -15.21
CA ARG A 251 -0.76 -12.90 -16.44
C ARG A 251 0.69 -12.54 -16.12
N LYS A 252 0.91 -11.69 -15.12
CA LYS A 252 2.26 -11.26 -14.70
C LYS A 252 3.16 -12.42 -14.27
N ARG A 253 2.57 -13.48 -13.70
CA ARG A 253 3.25 -14.70 -13.28
C ARG A 253 3.39 -15.74 -14.40
N GLY A 254 2.90 -15.46 -15.60
CA GLY A 254 3.02 -16.35 -16.76
C GLY A 254 2.08 -17.55 -16.74
N LEU A 255 0.96 -17.48 -16.00
CA LEU A 255 -0.04 -18.55 -16.04
C LEU A 255 -0.67 -18.62 -17.44
N LYS A 256 -0.90 -19.85 -17.90
CA LYS A 256 -1.57 -20.11 -19.18
C LYS A 256 -3.03 -19.64 -19.12
N GLU A 257 -3.61 -19.21 -20.26
CA GLU A 257 -5.01 -18.76 -20.32
C GLU A 257 -6.01 -19.76 -19.73
N LYS A 258 -5.80 -21.06 -19.91
CA LYS A 258 -6.63 -22.11 -19.31
C LYS A 258 -6.66 -22.04 -17.78
N GLU A 259 -5.51 -21.76 -17.14
CA GLU A 259 -5.43 -21.60 -15.69
C GLU A 259 -6.05 -20.27 -15.25
N ILE A 260 -5.88 -19.19 -16.02
CA ILE A 260 -6.54 -17.90 -15.75
C ILE A 260 -8.08 -18.05 -15.79
N LEU A 261 -8.61 -18.75 -16.79
CA LEU A 261 -10.04 -19.06 -16.89
C LEU A 261 -10.51 -19.93 -15.72
N ARG A 262 -9.68 -20.87 -15.26
CA ARG A 262 -9.98 -21.70 -14.08
C ARG A 262 -10.02 -20.87 -12.79
N LEU A 263 -9.11 -19.92 -12.62
CA LEU A 263 -9.11 -18.97 -11.50
C LEU A 263 -10.39 -18.13 -11.51
N LYS A 264 -10.78 -17.61 -12.68
CA LYS A 264 -12.03 -16.85 -12.84
C LYS A 264 -13.25 -17.70 -12.50
N LYS A 265 -13.32 -18.95 -12.97
CA LYS A 265 -14.41 -19.90 -12.64
C LYS A 265 -14.48 -20.23 -11.15
N LYS A 266 -13.35 -20.22 -10.44
CA LYS A 266 -13.27 -20.40 -8.99
C LYS A 266 -13.57 -19.11 -8.21
N GLY A 267 -13.87 -18.01 -8.89
CA GLY A 267 -14.19 -16.72 -8.27
C GLY A 267 -12.98 -15.97 -7.73
N ALA A 268 -11.76 -16.23 -8.24
CA ALA A 268 -10.57 -15.49 -7.79
C ALA A 268 -10.71 -14.00 -8.12
N VAL A 269 -10.61 -13.15 -7.10
CA VAL A 269 -10.70 -11.68 -7.23
C VAL A 269 -9.36 -11.00 -6.93
N GLY A 270 -8.56 -11.55 -6.01
CA GLY A 270 -7.29 -10.96 -5.60
C GLY A 270 -6.15 -11.96 -5.51
N GLU A 271 -4.92 -11.46 -5.61
CA GLU A 271 -3.69 -12.21 -5.34
C GLU A 271 -2.83 -11.44 -4.33
N ALA A 272 -2.26 -12.19 -3.40
CA ALA A 272 -1.25 -11.71 -2.46
C ALA A 272 -0.25 -12.83 -2.19
N PHE A 273 1.05 -12.50 -2.22
CA PHE A 273 2.15 -13.44 -1.94
C PHE A 273 1.96 -14.83 -2.56
N GLY A 274 1.54 -14.91 -3.83
CA GLY A 274 1.36 -16.15 -4.59
C GLY A 274 0.10 -16.96 -4.27
N CYS A 275 -0.79 -16.45 -3.42
CA CYS A 275 -2.08 -17.05 -3.12
C CYS A 275 -3.19 -16.24 -3.80
N TYR A 276 -4.14 -16.95 -4.43
CA TYR A 276 -5.30 -16.36 -5.10
C TYR A 276 -6.53 -16.58 -4.25
N PHE A 277 -7.23 -15.49 -3.95
CA PHE A 277 -8.35 -15.44 -3.02
C PHE A 277 -9.64 -15.16 -3.79
N ASN A 278 -10.71 -15.85 -3.42
CA ASN A 278 -12.04 -15.45 -3.85
C ASN A 278 -12.62 -14.32 -2.97
N ASP A 279 -13.83 -13.88 -3.31
CA ASP A 279 -14.63 -12.89 -2.61
C ASP A 279 -14.84 -13.18 -1.11
N ASN A 280 -14.87 -14.46 -0.74
CA ASN A 280 -15.03 -14.94 0.64
C ASN A 280 -13.68 -15.08 1.39
N GLY A 281 -12.57 -14.69 0.77
CA GLY A 281 -11.22 -14.83 1.34
C GLY A 281 -10.70 -16.26 1.40
N LYS A 282 -11.31 -17.21 0.70
CA LYS A 282 -10.78 -18.57 0.57
C LYS A 282 -9.68 -18.59 -0.50
N ILE A 283 -8.57 -19.25 -0.18
CA ILE A 283 -7.53 -19.56 -1.17
C ILE A 283 -8.09 -20.59 -2.17
N VAL A 284 -8.17 -20.21 -3.44
CA VAL A 284 -8.67 -21.07 -4.53
C VAL A 284 -7.56 -21.67 -5.39
N PHE A 285 -6.37 -21.10 -5.29
CA PHE A 285 -5.13 -21.54 -5.94
C PHE A 285 -3.92 -20.88 -5.26
N SER A 286 -2.77 -21.56 -5.28
CA SER A 286 -1.49 -21.02 -4.84
C SER A 286 -0.40 -21.43 -5.83
N THR A 287 0.46 -20.49 -6.20
CA THR A 287 1.62 -20.80 -7.03
C THR A 287 2.68 -21.54 -6.20
N PRO A 288 3.35 -22.56 -6.78
CA PRO A 288 4.46 -23.23 -6.13
C PRO A 288 5.52 -22.25 -5.64
N THR A 289 6.06 -22.49 -4.44
CA THR A 289 7.12 -21.65 -3.86
C THR A 289 7.90 -22.37 -2.79
N ALA A 290 9.15 -21.90 -2.62
CA ALA A 290 9.99 -22.17 -1.48
C ALA A 290 9.75 -21.18 -0.31
N GLY A 291 9.11 -20.04 -0.56
CA GLY A 291 8.86 -19.01 0.47
C GLY A 291 7.59 -19.23 1.29
N ILE A 292 6.99 -18.12 1.75
CA ILE A 292 5.75 -18.12 2.52
C ILE A 292 4.60 -18.72 1.72
N LYS A 293 3.97 -19.76 2.28
CA LYS A 293 2.72 -20.34 1.80
C LYS A 293 1.54 -19.73 2.55
N GLY A 294 0.33 -19.89 2.02
CA GLY A 294 -0.89 -19.31 2.63
C GLY A 294 -1.04 -19.70 4.11
N GLU A 295 -0.84 -20.97 4.45
CA GLU A 295 -0.95 -21.47 5.82
C GLU A 295 0.10 -20.87 6.77
N ASP A 296 1.30 -20.56 6.27
CA ASP A 296 2.34 -19.93 7.07
C ASP A 296 2.01 -18.47 7.37
N ALA A 297 1.38 -17.78 6.42
CA ALA A 297 0.93 -16.40 6.62
C ALA A 297 -0.06 -16.27 7.80
N LYS A 298 -0.84 -17.32 8.12
CA LYS A 298 -1.71 -17.32 9.31
C LYS A 298 -0.96 -17.30 10.64
N LYS A 299 0.26 -17.86 10.67
CA LYS A 299 1.07 -17.95 11.89
C LYS A 299 1.74 -16.62 12.22
N ILE A 300 2.06 -15.82 11.20
CA ILE A 300 2.72 -14.51 11.32
C ILE A 300 1.83 -13.55 12.12
N ASP A 301 2.44 -12.80 13.05
CA ASP A 301 1.73 -11.96 14.01
C ASP A 301 1.25 -10.61 13.43
N LYS A 302 1.95 -10.11 12.42
CA LYS A 302 1.64 -8.83 11.78
C LYS A 302 1.73 -8.98 10.26
N LEU A 303 0.60 -8.81 9.59
CA LEU A 303 0.49 -8.87 8.13
C LEU A 303 0.16 -7.48 7.61
N ILE A 304 1.15 -6.78 7.05
CA ILE A 304 1.00 -5.41 6.53
C ILE A 304 0.69 -5.50 5.03
N ALA A 305 -0.58 -5.30 4.70
CA ALA A 305 -1.07 -5.21 3.33
C ALA A 305 -1.01 -3.77 2.85
N ILE A 306 -0.34 -3.54 1.72
CA ILE A 306 -0.18 -2.22 1.11
C ILE A 306 -0.83 -2.26 -0.27
N ALA A 307 -2.00 -1.64 -0.42
CA ALA A 307 -2.72 -1.66 -1.68
C ALA A 307 -3.70 -0.49 -1.78
N GLY A 308 -3.88 0.02 -2.99
CA GLY A 308 -4.75 1.15 -3.26
C GLY A 308 -5.29 1.15 -4.69
N GLY A 309 -6.28 2.00 -4.93
CA GLY A 309 -7.03 2.16 -6.16
C GLY A 309 -8.43 1.57 -6.04
N LYS A 310 -9.45 2.37 -6.36
CA LYS A 310 -10.86 1.94 -6.40
C LYS A 310 -11.07 0.64 -7.18
N THR A 311 -10.41 0.47 -8.32
CA THR A 311 -10.49 -0.71 -9.17
C THR A 311 -9.97 -1.98 -8.49
N LYS A 312 -9.15 -1.86 -7.43
CA LYS A 312 -8.66 -3.00 -6.65
C LYS A 312 -9.52 -3.33 -5.42
N ALA A 313 -10.61 -2.61 -5.17
CA ALA A 313 -11.44 -2.79 -3.97
C ALA A 313 -11.87 -4.26 -3.75
N GLN A 314 -12.35 -4.95 -4.78
CA GLN A 314 -12.74 -6.37 -4.68
C GLN A 314 -11.54 -7.29 -4.34
N ALA A 315 -10.37 -7.03 -4.93
CA ALA A 315 -9.16 -7.80 -4.66
C ALA A 315 -8.69 -7.59 -3.21
N ILE A 316 -8.69 -6.33 -2.74
CA ILE A 316 -8.34 -5.97 -1.37
C ILE A 316 -9.32 -6.66 -0.41
N LEU A 317 -10.62 -6.49 -0.61
CA LEU A 317 -11.66 -7.10 0.23
C LEU A 317 -11.50 -8.62 0.33
N GLY A 318 -11.35 -9.31 -0.81
CA GLY A 318 -11.16 -10.77 -0.84
C GLY A 318 -9.92 -11.21 -0.05
N VAL A 319 -8.77 -10.55 -0.24
CA VAL A 319 -7.54 -10.88 0.51
C VAL A 319 -7.69 -10.59 2.00
N GLN A 320 -8.30 -9.46 2.37
CA GLN A 320 -8.42 -9.05 3.77
C GLN A 320 -9.31 -9.98 4.59
N ARG A 321 -10.32 -10.60 3.98
CA ARG A 321 -11.19 -11.63 4.62
C ARG A 321 -10.44 -12.90 5.04
N TYR A 322 -9.21 -13.11 4.56
CA TYR A 322 -8.45 -14.33 4.86
C TYR A 322 -7.96 -14.43 6.31
N ASN A 323 -7.57 -13.30 6.93
CA ASN A 323 -6.89 -13.29 8.22
C ASN A 323 -7.20 -12.03 9.03
N GLN A 324 -7.51 -12.21 10.31
CA GLN A 324 -7.83 -11.13 11.25
C GLN A 324 -6.60 -10.36 11.74
N LYS A 325 -5.40 -10.97 11.62
CA LYS A 325 -4.11 -10.33 11.99
C LYS A 325 -3.64 -9.27 10.98
N ASN A 326 -4.41 -9.05 9.92
CA ASN A 326 -4.08 -8.12 8.86
C ASN A 326 -4.14 -6.65 9.33
N ILE A 327 -3.21 -5.87 8.79
CA ILE A 327 -3.09 -4.43 8.91
C ILE A 327 -3.19 -3.91 7.48
N LEU A 328 -4.25 -3.16 7.17
CA LEU A 328 -4.49 -2.64 5.84
C LEU A 328 -4.04 -1.18 5.77
N ILE A 329 -3.20 -0.86 4.77
CA ILE A 329 -2.81 0.50 4.45
C ILE A 329 -3.25 0.77 3.02
N THR A 330 -4.21 1.66 2.87
CA THR A 330 -4.94 1.90 1.61
C THR A 330 -5.28 3.38 1.42
N ASP A 331 -5.93 3.70 0.31
CA ASP A 331 -6.45 5.04 0.02
C ASP A 331 -7.97 5.12 0.17
N GLU A 332 -8.46 6.35 0.21
CA GLU A 332 -9.87 6.69 0.34
C GLU A 332 -10.73 6.11 -0.79
N GLY A 333 -10.25 6.11 -2.04
CA GLY A 333 -10.97 5.56 -3.18
C GLY A 333 -11.25 4.07 -3.05
N ALA A 334 -10.21 3.29 -2.74
CA ALA A 334 -10.34 1.87 -2.44
C ALA A 334 -11.23 1.62 -1.22
N ALA A 335 -11.01 2.36 -0.12
CA ALA A 335 -11.76 2.18 1.11
C ALA A 335 -13.27 2.48 0.92
N LYS A 336 -13.64 3.56 0.21
CA LYS A 336 -15.04 3.90 -0.11
C LYS A 336 -15.72 2.77 -0.88
N GLU A 337 -15.05 2.22 -1.88
CA GLU A 337 -15.64 1.16 -2.69
C GLU A 337 -15.78 -0.15 -1.90
N ILE A 338 -14.81 -0.48 -1.04
CA ILE A 338 -14.94 -1.64 -0.13
C ILE A 338 -16.15 -1.47 0.79
N ILE A 339 -16.33 -0.29 1.40
CA ILE A 339 -17.49 0.01 2.25
C ILE A 339 -18.81 -0.14 1.47
N ASN A 340 -18.85 0.34 0.23
CA ASN A 340 -20.04 0.19 -0.63
C ASN A 340 -20.36 -1.27 -0.92
N ILE A 341 -19.34 -2.11 -1.16
CA ILE A 341 -19.53 -3.55 -1.39
C ILE A 341 -20.10 -4.21 -0.14
N ILE A 342 -19.52 -3.96 1.04
CA ILE A 342 -19.99 -4.53 2.32
C ILE A 342 -21.44 -4.13 2.61
N LYS A 343 -21.78 -2.84 2.44
CA LYS A 343 -23.17 -2.35 2.66
C LYS A 343 -24.17 -3.03 1.71
N LYS A 344 -23.80 -3.28 0.45
CA LYS A 344 -24.66 -3.99 -0.50
C LYS A 344 -24.87 -5.45 -0.08
N GLU A 345 -23.83 -6.13 0.40
CA GLU A 345 -23.94 -7.50 0.90
C GLU A 345 -24.89 -7.58 2.11
N HIS A 346 -24.81 -6.65 3.07
CA HIS A 346 -25.73 -6.59 4.21
C HIS A 346 -27.19 -6.36 3.79
N ASN A 347 -27.46 -5.37 2.92
CA ASN A 347 -28.82 -5.10 2.44
C ASN A 347 -29.43 -6.29 1.69
N THR A 348 -28.60 -7.08 1.00
CA THR A 348 -29.05 -8.29 0.30
C THR A 348 -29.40 -9.39 1.31
N THR A 349 -28.68 -9.49 2.43
CA THR A 349 -28.91 -10.52 3.46
C THR A 349 -30.17 -10.23 4.28
N GLU A 350 -30.51 -8.95 4.51
CA GLU A 350 -31.73 -8.53 5.21
C GLU A 350 -33.01 -8.62 4.36
N SER A 351 -32.90 -8.74 3.02
CA SER A 351 -34.07 -8.86 2.13
C SER A 351 -34.49 -10.31 1.84
N PHE A 352 -33.73 -11.30 2.35
CA PHE A 352 -34.05 -12.73 2.28
C PHE A 352 -34.42 -13.37 3.62
N ASN A 353 -34.34 -12.61 4.72
CA ASN A 353 -34.88 -12.95 6.04
C ASN A 353 -36.14 -12.15 6.30
#